data_AF-A0A6P1DR16-F1
#
_entry.id   AF-A0A6P1DR16-F1
#
_cell.length_a   1.000
_cell.length_b   1.000
_cell.length_c   1.000
_cell.angle_alpha   90.00
_cell.angle_beta   90.00
_cell.angle_gamma   90.00
#
_symmetry.space_group_name_H-M   'P 1'
#
loop_
_entity.id
_entity.type
_entity.pdbx_description
1 polymer ?
#
loop_
_entity_poly.entity_id
_entity_poly.type
_entity_poly.pdbx_seq_one_letter_code
_entity_poly.pdbx_strand_id
1 'polypeptide(L)' 'NSKNSERIHSKTHITTNLNAEELETRYGSRVRSRLREMLNVVAFDSKDKRQ' A
#
# COMPACT_ATOMS: atom_id res chain seq x y z
N ASN A 1 -25.97 -21.26 21.17
CA ASN A 1 -24.76 -20.45 21.43
C ASN A 1 -23.86 -20.46 20.22
N SER A 2 -24.14 -19.57 19.26
CA SER A 2 -23.36 -19.44 18.02
C SER A 2 -22.07 -18.70 18.34
N LYS A 3 -20.93 -19.39 18.20
CA LYS A 3 -19.60 -18.79 18.32
C LYS A 3 -19.44 -17.81 17.15
N ASN A 4 -19.65 -16.53 17.42
CA ASN A 4 -19.39 -15.46 16.48
C ASN A 4 -17.88 -15.47 16.21
N SER A 5 -17.49 -15.95 15.02
CA SER A 5 -16.12 -15.92 14.53
C SER A 5 -15.63 -14.48 14.56
N GLU A 6 -14.77 -14.16 15.53
CA GLU A 6 -14.08 -12.87 15.58
C GLU A 6 -13.22 -12.76 14.32
N ARG A 7 -13.73 -12.01 13.34
CA ARG A 7 -12.99 -11.72 12.12
C ARG A 7 -11.73 -10.99 12.52
N ILE A 8 -10.58 -11.67 12.47
CA ILE A 8 -9.28 -11.02 12.62
C ILE A 8 -9.12 -10.07 11.44
N HIS A 9 -9.50 -8.81 11.65
CA HIS A 9 -9.30 -7.73 10.70
C HIS A 9 -7.84 -7.30 10.79
N SER A 10 -6.96 -8.07 10.16
CA SER A 10 -5.54 -7.74 10.08
C SER A 10 -5.36 -6.56 9.12
N LYS A 11 -4.92 -5.41 9.64
CA LYS A 11 -4.57 -4.24 8.83
C LYS A 11 -3.22 -4.48 8.16
N THR A 12 -3.22 -4.78 6.87
CA THR A 12 -2.01 -4.99 6.08
C THR A 12 -1.38 -3.63 5.73
N HIS A 13 -0.11 -3.44 6.11
CA HIS A 13 0.70 -2.29 5.72
C HIS A 13 1.79 -2.75 4.77
N ILE A 14 2.05 -1.97 3.72
CA ILE A 14 3.05 -2.27 2.69
C ILE A 14 3.93 -1.04 2.52
N THR A 15 5.24 -1.23 2.39
CA THR A 15 6.20 -0.17 2.05
C THR A 15 6.96 -0.58 0.80
N THR A 16 7.28 0.40 -0.04
CA THR A 16 8.07 0.20 -1.25
C THR A 16 8.96 1.42 -1.48
N ASN A 17 10.14 1.20 -2.05
CA ASN A 17 11.03 2.27 -2.50
C ASN A 17 10.63 2.83 -3.88
N LEU A 18 9.53 2.33 -4.46
CA LEU A 18 9.07 2.73 -5.78
C LEU A 18 8.00 3.83 -5.65
N ASN A 19 8.11 4.85 -6.49
CA ASN A 19 7.06 5.84 -6.64
C ASN A 19 5.87 5.26 -7.45
N ALA A 20 4.77 6.01 -7.53
CA ALA A 20 3.54 5.54 -8.18
C ALA A 20 3.72 5.28 -9.69
N GLU A 21 4.61 6.01 -10.34
CA GLU A 21 4.89 5.89 -11.78
C GLU A 21 5.79 4.68 -12.06
N GLU A 22 6.85 4.49 -11.29
CA GLU A 22 7.73 3.31 -11.35
C GLU A 22 6.97 2.02 -11.10
N LEU A 23 6.01 2.05 -10.16
CA LEU A 23 5.13 0.92 -9.88
C LEU A 23 4.23 0.58 -11.07
N GLU A 24 3.73 1.60 -11.78
CA GLU A 24 2.94 1.43 -13.00
C GLU A 24 3.79 0.96 -14.18
N THR A 25 5.01 1.49 -14.37
CA THR A 25 5.92 1.03 -15.42
C THR A 25 6.32 -0.43 -15.20
N ARG A 26 6.54 -0.85 -13.95
CA ARG A 26 7.00 -2.20 -13.62
C ARG A 26 5.88 -3.24 -13.56
N TYR A 27 4.71 -2.90 -13.03
CA TYR A 27 3.62 -3.85 -12.77
C TYR A 27 2.32 -3.52 -13.52
N GLY A 28 2.28 -2.43 -14.25
CA GLY A 28 1.13 -1.97 -15.02
C GLY A 28 0.15 -1.12 -14.22
N SER A 29 -0.68 -0.38 -14.96
CA SER A 29 -1.69 0.54 -14.42
C SER A 29 -2.72 -0.13 -13.50
N ARG A 30 -3.05 -1.41 -13.75
CA ARG A 30 -4.01 -2.18 -12.96
C ARG A 30 -3.53 -2.36 -11.52
N VAL A 31 -2.25 -2.68 -11.31
CA VAL A 31 -1.68 -2.88 -9.97
C VAL A 31 -1.66 -1.57 -9.19
N ARG A 32 -1.27 -0.47 -9.85
CA ARG A 32 -1.33 0.88 -9.27
C ARG A 32 -2.75 1.26 -8.84
N SER A 33 -3.77 1.04 -9.69
CA SER A 33 -5.17 1.36 -9.38
C SER A 33 -5.66 0.57 -8.16
N ARG A 34 -5.38 -0.73 -8.11
CA ARG A 34 -5.78 -1.58 -6.98
C ARG A 34 -5.12 -1.15 -5.68
N LEU A 35 -3.83 -0.82 -5.68
CA LEU A 35 -3.16 -0.34 -4.47
C LEU A 35 -3.72 1.00 -4.00
N ARG A 36 -4.06 1.91 -4.93
CA ARG A 36 -4.70 3.19 -4.59
C ARG A 36 -6.11 3.04 -4.02
N GLU A 37 -6.86 2.03 -4.46
CA GLU A 37 -8.20 1.73 -3.95
C GLU A 37 -8.16 0.99 -2.59
N MET A 38 -7.13 0.17 -2.36
CA MET A 38 -7.02 -0.69 -1.18
C MET A 38 -6.29 -0.04 -0.01
N LEU A 39 -5.52 1.04 -0.25
CA LEU A 39 -4.60 1.63 0.73
C LEU A 39 -4.72 3.15 0.76
N ASN A 40 -4.48 3.74 1.92
CA ASN A 40 -4.19 5.17 2.01
C ASN A 40 -2.76 5.40 1.52
N VAL A 41 -2.62 5.95 0.31
CA VAL A 41 -1.31 6.24 -0.29
C VAL A 41 -0.70 7.46 0.41
N VAL A 42 0.39 7.24 1.13
CA VAL A 42 1.20 8.31 1.73
C VAL A 42 2.55 8.32 1.01
N ALA A 43 2.79 9.38 0.22
CA ALA A 43 4.06 9.60 -0.44
C ALA A 43 4.96 10.45 0.47
N PHE A 44 6.20 9.99 0.67
CA PHE A 44 7.21 10.75 1.40
C PHE A 44 8.10 11.49 0.41
N ASP A 45 8.17 12.81 0.55
CA ASP A 45 9.07 13.63 -0.26
C ASP A 45 10.52 13.36 0.20
N SER A 46 11.39 13.02 -0.75
CA SER A 46 12.76 12.57 -0.48
C SER A 46 13.67 13.77 -0.17
N LYS A 47 13.43 14.45 0.95
CA LYS A 47 14.51 15.17 1.63
C LYS A 47 15.23 14.15 2.50
N ASP A 48 16.32 13.60 1.97
CA ASP A 48 17.22 12.72 2.71
C ASP A 48 17.47 13.29 4.12
N LYS A 49 17.12 12.52 5.14
CA LYS A 49 17.29 12.89 6.56
C LYS A 49 18.53 12.25 7.19
N ARG A 50 19.42 11.66 6.38
CA ARG A 50 20.67 11.01 6.82
C ARG A 50 21.89 11.93 6.78
N GLN A 51 21.68 13.25 6.75
CA GLN A 51 22.75 14.24 7.00
C GLN A 51 22.84 14.55 8.48
#